data_AF-A0A9E5S028-F1
#
_entry.id   AF-A0A9E5S028-F1
#
_cell.length_a   1.000
_cell.length_b   1.000
_cell.length_c   1.000
_cell.angle_alpha   90.00
_cell.angle_beta   90.00
_cell.angle_gamma   90.00
#
_symmetry.space_group_name_H-M   'P 1'
#
loop_
_entity.id
_entity.type
_entity.pdbx_description
1 polymer ?
#
loop_
_entity_poly.entity_id
_entity_poly.type
_entity_poly.pdbx_seq_one_letter_code
_entity_poly.pdbx_strand_id
1 'polypeptide(L)'
;MLPVISTLTTLIQPFLTPICFITAWSLIFLVMSSLWSAASDGVTTAKQMHQIPCTNCQFFTADYRLKCTVRPSVANTEDAINCTDYCPKTNPMFY
;
A
#
# COMPACT_ATOMS: atom_id res chain seq x y z
N MET A 1 7.12 1.93 -57.23
CA MET A 1 7.25 1.26 -55.91
C MET A 1 6.84 2.18 -54.76
N LEU A 2 7.43 3.38 -54.62
CA LEU A 2 7.01 4.40 -53.64
C LEU A 2 5.51 4.79 -53.61
N PRO A 3 4.80 5.01 -54.75
CA PRO A 3 3.40 5.44 -54.71
C PRO A 3 2.42 4.35 -54.26
N VAL A 4 2.79 3.08 -54.42
CA VAL A 4 1.97 1.94 -53.96
C VAL A 4 2.03 1.84 -52.44
N ILE A 5 3.20 2.13 -51.86
CA ILE A 5 3.39 2.09 -50.40
C ILE A 5 2.61 3.24 -49.74
N SER A 6 2.58 4.43 -50.36
CA SER A 6 1.86 5.59 -49.80
C SER A 6 0.34 5.45 -49.85
N THR A 7 -0.21 4.77 -50.86
CA THR A 7 -1.67 4.53 -50.94
C THR A 7 -2.12 3.45 -49.97
N LEU A 8 -1.27 2.45 -49.69
CA LEU A 8 -1.52 1.44 -48.66
C LEU A 8 -1.52 2.05 -47.26
N THR A 9 -0.60 2.97 -46.95
CA THR A 9 -0.59 3.64 -45.64
C THR A 9 -1.82 4.52 -45.43
N THR A 10 -2.25 5.32 -46.40
CA THR A 10 -3.46 6.16 -46.24
C THR A 10 -4.73 5.36 -46.02
N LEU A 11 -4.82 4.14 -46.56
CA LEU A 11 -5.96 3.25 -46.35
C LEU A 11 -5.99 2.62 -44.95
N ILE A 12 -4.81 2.33 -44.39
CA ILE A 12 -4.64 1.62 -43.11
C ILE A 12 -4.56 2.59 -41.91
N GLN A 13 -4.05 3.80 -42.12
CA GLN A 13 -3.88 4.86 -41.12
C GLN A 13 -5.12 5.16 -40.26
N PRO A 14 -6.38 5.21 -40.78
CA PRO A 14 -7.55 5.45 -39.94
C PRO A 14 -7.79 4.33 -38.90
N PHE A 15 -7.26 3.13 -39.13
CA PHE A 15 -7.38 2.00 -38.21
C PHE A 15 -6.18 1.89 -37.27
N LEU A 16 -4.98 2.19 -37.76
CA LEU A 16 -3.75 2.14 -36.97
C LEU A 16 -3.69 3.23 -35.88
N THR A 17 -4.21 4.42 -36.19
CA THR A 17 -4.21 5.57 -35.26
C THR A 17 -5.01 5.30 -33.98
N PRO A 18 -6.28 4.85 -34.01
CA PRO A 18 -7.03 4.56 -32.78
C PRO A 18 -6.44 3.38 -32.01
N ILE A 19 -5.91 2.35 -32.68
CA ILE A 19 -5.26 1.22 -32.00
C ILE A 19 -4.01 1.69 -31.25
N CYS A 20 -3.16 2.50 -31.89
CA CYS A 20 -1.98 3.08 -31.26
C CYS A 20 -2.37 3.96 -30.05
N PHE A 21 -3.44 4.74 -30.18
CA PHE A 21 -3.93 5.57 -29.09
C PHE A 21 -4.43 4.71 -27.91
N ILE A 22 -5.28 3.72 -28.16
CA ILE A 22 -5.81 2.84 -27.11
C ILE A 22 -4.68 2.09 -26.41
N THR A 23 -3.70 1.57 -27.17
CA THR A 23 -2.56 0.84 -26.60
C THR A 23 -1.67 1.76 -25.75
N ALA A 24 -1.37 2.96 -26.22
CA ALA A 24 -0.61 3.94 -25.44
C ALA A 24 -1.33 4.32 -24.13
N TRP A 25 -2.62 4.60 -24.19
CA TRP A 25 -3.43 4.93 -23.00
C TRP A 25 -3.58 3.75 -22.04
N SER A 26 -3.74 2.53 -22.58
CA SER A 26 -3.76 1.30 -21.80
C SER A 26 -2.46 1.13 -20.99
N LEU A 27 -1.31 1.30 -21.64
CA LEU A 27 -0.01 1.20 -20.98
C LEU A 27 0.14 2.25 -19.87
N ILE A 28 -0.24 3.50 -20.14
CA ILE A 28 -0.22 4.58 -19.14
C ILE A 28 -1.12 4.21 -17.95
N PHE A 29 -2.34 3.71 -18.21
CA PHE A 29 -3.27 3.33 -17.15
C PHE A 29 -2.72 2.17 -16.30
N LEU A 30 -2.09 1.17 -16.92
CA LEU A 30 -1.46 0.06 -16.19
C LEU A 30 -0.29 0.52 -15.33
N VAL A 31 0.54 1.43 -15.83
CA VAL A 31 1.64 2.01 -15.03
C VAL A 31 1.07 2.83 -13.87
N MET A 32 0.07 3.67 -14.11
CA MET A 32 -0.58 4.45 -13.05
C MET A 32 -1.26 3.56 -12.00
N SER A 33 -1.95 2.49 -12.41
CA SER A 33 -2.60 1.58 -11.47
C SER A 33 -1.59 0.78 -10.64
N SER A 34 -0.46 0.37 -11.23
CA SER A 34 0.61 -0.31 -10.47
C SER A 34 1.24 0.60 -9.42
N LEU A 35 1.50 1.88 -9.76
CA LEU A 35 2.00 2.88 -8.82
C LEU A 35 0.98 3.17 -7.71
N TRP A 36 -0.30 3.25 -8.06
CA TRP A 36 -1.38 3.45 -7.09
C TRP A 36 -1.51 2.26 -6.15
N SER A 37 -1.44 1.03 -6.64
CA SER A 37 -1.48 -0.18 -5.82
C SER A 37 -0.31 -0.20 -4.84
N ALA A 38 0.92 0.02 -5.33
CA ALA A 38 2.10 0.05 -4.48
C ALA A 38 2.02 1.14 -3.39
N ALA A 39 1.50 2.32 -3.73
CA ALA A 39 1.28 3.39 -2.76
C ALA A 39 0.17 3.03 -1.74
N SER A 40 -0.94 2.46 -2.21
CA SER A 40 -2.07 2.04 -1.37
C SER A 40 -1.68 0.90 -0.42
N ASP A 41 -0.86 -0.05 -0.86
CA ASP A 41 -0.37 -1.14 -0.03
C ASP A 41 0.49 -0.58 1.11
N GLY A 42 1.40 0.36 0.81
CA GLY A 42 2.17 1.07 1.83
C GLY A 42 1.31 1.85 2.84
N VAL A 43 0.27 2.55 2.37
CA VAL A 43 -0.67 3.27 3.24
C VAL A 43 -1.51 2.31 4.08
N THR A 44 -1.91 1.16 3.54
CA THR A 44 -2.69 0.15 4.24
C THR A 44 -1.86 -0.51 5.33
N THR A 45 -0.61 -0.85 5.05
CA THR A 45 0.35 -1.34 6.04
C THR A 45 0.63 -0.29 7.11
N ALA A 46 0.85 0.97 6.75
CA ALA A 46 1.06 2.05 7.71
C ALA A 46 -0.19 2.28 8.58
N LYS A 47 -1.39 2.19 8.00
CA LYS A 47 -2.67 2.29 8.72
C LYS A 47 -2.86 1.12 9.67
N GLN A 48 -2.54 -0.12 9.26
CA GLN A 48 -2.54 -1.29 10.13
C GLN A 48 -1.57 -1.11 11.30
N MET A 49 -0.36 -0.59 11.07
CA MET A 49 0.58 -0.29 12.14
C MET A 49 0.05 0.77 13.11
N HIS A 50 -0.70 1.76 12.64
CA HIS A 50 -1.36 2.75 13.51
C HIS A 50 -2.54 2.17 14.32
N GLN A 51 -3.15 1.07 13.86
CA GLN A 51 -4.18 0.35 14.64
C GLN A 51 -3.60 -0.45 15.80
N ILE A 52 -2.27 -0.65 15.87
CA ILE A 52 -1.66 -1.45 16.93
C ILE A 52 -1.61 -0.63 18.23
N PRO A 53 -2.32 -1.04 19.29
CA PRO A 53 -2.45 -0.26 20.53
C PRO A 53 -1.23 -0.40 21.47
N CYS A 54 -0.22 -1.21 21.12
CA CYS A 54 0.91 -1.55 21.99
C CYS A 54 1.63 -0.32 22.57
N THR A 55 1.87 0.73 21.78
CA THR A 55 2.58 1.93 22.24
C THR A 55 1.88 2.65 23.41
N ASN A 56 0.55 2.52 23.47
CA ASN A 56 -0.30 3.12 24.50
C ASN A 56 -0.59 2.16 25.67
N CYS A 57 -0.05 0.93 25.64
CA CYS A 57 -0.25 -0.07 26.68
C CYS A 57 0.75 0.08 27.84
N GLN A 58 0.30 -0.11 29.08
CA GLN A 58 1.15 -0.03 30.29
C GLN A 58 2.25 -1.10 30.33
N PHE A 59 2.02 -2.25 29.70
CA PHE A 59 2.94 -3.38 29.67
C PHE A 59 4.00 -3.29 28.56
N PHE A 60 3.95 -2.23 27.75
CA PHE A 60 4.87 -2.01 26.66
C PHE A 60 6.15 -1.32 27.16
N THR A 61 7.25 -2.06 27.10
CA THR A 61 8.58 -1.65 27.58
C THR A 61 9.45 -1.03 26.50
N ALA A 62 9.01 -1.05 25.24
CA ALA A 62 9.75 -0.53 24.07
C ALA A 62 11.16 -1.11 23.85
N ASP A 63 11.53 -2.17 24.59
CA ASP A 63 12.81 -2.84 24.46
C ASP A 63 12.80 -3.86 23.31
N TYR A 64 13.90 -3.91 22.56
CA TYR A 64 14.05 -4.83 21.42
C TYR A 64 14.02 -6.31 21.83
N ARG A 65 14.45 -6.64 23.06
CA ARG A 65 14.45 -8.01 23.61
C ARG A 65 13.12 -8.40 24.23
N LEU A 66 12.43 -7.44 24.82
CA LEU A 66 11.17 -7.65 25.51
C LEU A 66 10.28 -6.46 25.18
N LYS A 67 9.50 -6.58 24.10
CA LYS A 67 8.63 -5.50 23.62
C LYS A 67 7.41 -5.31 24.53
N CYS A 68 6.86 -6.41 25.04
CA CYS A 68 5.73 -6.45 25.97
C CYS A 68 6.03 -7.49 27.05
N THR A 69 5.71 -7.18 28.31
CA THR A 69 5.96 -8.08 29.44
C THR A 69 4.99 -9.26 29.52
N VAL A 70 3.78 -9.13 28.96
CA VAL A 70 2.73 -10.17 28.99
C VAL A 70 2.83 -11.09 27.78
N ARG A 71 2.87 -10.51 26.57
CA ARG A 71 2.91 -11.25 25.30
C ARG A 71 4.04 -10.73 24.40
N PRO A 72 5.31 -11.10 24.67
CA PRO A 72 6.46 -10.57 23.93
C PRO A 72 6.51 -11.00 22.45
N SER A 73 5.94 -12.15 22.10
CA SER A 73 5.97 -12.72 20.74
C SER A 73 5.03 -12.02 19.76
N VAL A 74 3.93 -11.44 20.24
CA VAL A 74 2.89 -10.79 19.40
C VAL A 74 2.94 -9.26 19.48
N ALA A 75 3.85 -8.70 20.27
CA ALA A 75 3.95 -7.25 20.43
C ALA A 75 4.41 -6.56 19.14
N ASN A 76 3.75 -5.46 18.78
CA ASN A 76 3.98 -4.68 17.55
C ASN A 76 3.72 -5.47 16.26
N THR A 77 2.83 -6.47 16.30
CA THR A 77 2.33 -7.16 15.10
C THR A 77 0.82 -6.90 14.93
N GLU A 78 0.28 -7.28 13.77
CA GLU A 78 -1.15 -7.18 13.48
C GLU A 78 -2.03 -7.98 14.46
N ASP A 79 -1.51 -9.09 15.01
CA ASP A 79 -2.19 -9.89 16.03
C ASP A 79 -2.45 -9.11 17.34
N ALA A 80 -1.70 -8.03 17.58
CA ALA A 80 -1.87 -7.19 18.76
C ALA A 80 -2.97 -6.13 18.61
N ILE A 81 -3.57 -5.95 17.43
CA ILE A 81 -4.66 -4.98 17.20
C ILE A 81 -5.84 -5.26 18.15
N ASN A 82 -6.17 -6.53 18.39
CA ASN A 82 -7.23 -6.96 19.30
C ASN A 82 -6.68 -7.63 20.58
N CYS A 83 -5.56 -7.14 21.11
CA CYS A 83 -4.94 -7.73 22.29
C CYS A 83 -5.88 -7.70 23.51
N THR A 84 -6.19 -8.88 24.06
CA THR A 84 -7.07 -9.04 25.24
C THR A 84 -6.49 -8.47 26.52
N ASP A 85 -5.16 -8.41 26.61
CA ASP A 85 -4.43 -7.95 27.79
C ASP A 85 -4.08 -6.45 27.71
N TYR A 86 -4.67 -5.75 26.74
CA TYR A 86 -4.44 -4.32 26.57
C TYR A 86 -4.93 -3.55 27.79
N CYS A 87 -4.02 -2.79 28.40
CA CYS A 87 -4.34 -1.86 29.49
C CYS A 87 -3.74 -0.50 29.12
N PRO A 88 -4.55 0.56 28.98
CA PRO A 88 -4.04 1.87 28.61
C PRO A 88 -3.10 2.41 29.69
N LYS A 89 -2.04 3.11 29.28
CA LYS A 89 -1.16 3.84 30.20
C LYS A 89 -2.00 4.82 31.03
N THR A 90 -2.13 4.55 32.31
CA THR A 90 -2.70 5.49 33.27
C THR A 90 -1.70 6.64 33.44
N ASN A 91 -2.17 7.87 33.19
CA ASN A 91 -1.35 9.05 33.39
C ASN A 91 -1.13 9.22 34.90
N PRO A 92 0.13 9.19 35.40
CA PRO A 92 0.42 9.30 36.83
C PRO A 92 0.01 10.65 37.44
N MET A 93 -0.42 11.64 36.64
CA MET A 93 -0.91 12.95 37.09
C MET A 93 -2.40 12.97 37.52
N PHE A 94 -3.12 11.85 37.46
CA PHE A 94 -4.52 11.73 37.90
C PHE A 94 -4.69 11.02 39.26
N TYR A 95 -3.67 11.06 40.12
CA TYR A 95 -3.77 10.66 41.53
C TYR A 95 -3.40 11.83 42.45
#